data_AF-A0A412CK31-F1
#
_entry.id   AF-A0A412CK31-F1
#
_cell.length_a   1.000
_cell.length_b   1.000
_cell.length_c   1.000
_cell.angle_alpha   90.00
_cell.angle_beta   90.00
_cell.angle_gamma   90.00
#
_symmetry.space_group_name_H-M   'P 1'
#
loop_
_entity.id
_entity.type
_entity.pdbx_description
1 polymer ?
#
loop_
_entity_poly.entity_id
_entity_poly.type
_entity_poly.pdbx_seq_one_letter_code
_entity_poly.pdbx_strand_id
1 'polypeptide(L)'
;MKNILFGLLISCSIPIFAQNGITFKVEKLSKPEKLLHLYSQDDIYKSLILSYMDIEPYEIKKKNIEIPYHIIAKSQSPDSLVSFGTNSFFNGMYQAYADHRPFVLSPDMIWLLISQGFARHINANQESIRNNLVDFSGKLSLIVRADKKLEDPTFSWEELFPQFTKQISEYVGNHLTELLTCNFSTTTSLEKVASEITIMEAVKPYFEFIIIRIVCGIPKITLEGTPEDWEKVLQKARSLKEYKLEWWISELEPLLEEFVKASKGQVDKSFWRNMFKYHSQKQYGAPNIIDGWIVKFFPYDKEGRRNNLKQLEGRNCLPDEIVKVDVKYQEVYTDAVKETPLEFWAGFIGLEQNSKNFALRPQIGWMVRKKDVNNDGLKNKLNADAQNDGWGSGINIRVKEFPTVLLELKEIKRLDIQFIDKIDIPDEISKIKIESLTLYGKITKEGIERIKKLLPDTDIKINGSRGGINSLIAP
;
A
#
# COMPACT_ATOMS: atom_id res chain seq x y z
N MET A 1 -7.61 -44.49 53.67
CA MET A 1 -7.49 -43.05 53.97
C MET A 1 -6.87 -42.34 52.78
N LYS A 2 -7.39 -41.15 52.47
CA LYS A 2 -7.02 -40.19 51.41
C LYS A 2 -7.54 -40.44 49.98
N ASN A 3 -8.76 -39.93 49.79
CA ASN A 3 -9.33 -39.46 48.54
C ASN A 3 -8.38 -38.43 47.87
N ILE A 4 -8.10 -38.59 46.58
CA ILE A 4 -7.51 -37.53 45.74
C ILE A 4 -8.62 -37.00 44.84
N LEU A 5 -9.00 -35.76 45.10
CA LEU A 5 -10.04 -35.01 44.42
C LEU A 5 -9.57 -34.67 43.00
N PHE A 6 -10.36 -35.08 42.00
CA PHE A 6 -10.20 -34.68 40.61
C PHE A 6 -10.60 -33.19 40.48
N GLY A 7 -9.62 -32.30 40.37
CA GLY A 7 -9.85 -30.89 40.11
C GLY A 7 -10.11 -30.66 38.62
N LEU A 8 -11.39 -30.54 38.23
CA LEU A 8 -11.80 -29.97 36.95
C LEU A 8 -11.30 -28.51 36.89
N LEU A 9 -10.27 -28.26 36.09
CA LEU A 9 -9.93 -26.92 35.62
C LEU A 9 -11.05 -26.48 34.66
N ILE A 10 -12.07 -25.86 35.23
CA ILE A 10 -13.06 -25.09 34.48
C ILE A 10 -12.28 -23.97 33.81
N SER A 11 -12.10 -24.10 32.50
CA SER A 11 -11.65 -23.04 31.61
C SER A 11 -12.58 -21.85 31.77
N CYS A 12 -12.23 -20.92 32.65
CA CYS A 12 -12.85 -19.62 32.72
C CYS A 12 -12.57 -18.95 31.38
N SER A 13 -13.57 -18.97 30.50
CA SER A 13 -13.66 -18.09 29.35
C SER A 13 -13.51 -16.68 29.90
N ILE A 14 -12.36 -16.04 29.63
CA ILE A 14 -12.19 -14.63 29.96
C ILE A 14 -13.31 -13.90 29.22
N PRO A 15 -14.18 -13.14 29.91
CA PRO A 15 -15.21 -12.38 29.23
C PRO A 15 -14.50 -11.43 28.27
N ILE A 16 -14.87 -11.50 26.99
CA ILE A 16 -14.59 -10.47 26.00
C ILE A 16 -15.04 -9.17 26.66
N PHE A 17 -14.10 -8.36 27.13
CA PHE A 17 -14.40 -7.03 27.66
C PHE A 17 -15.24 -6.36 26.59
N ALA A 18 -16.50 -6.05 26.90
CA ALA A 18 -17.27 -5.12 26.11
C ALA A 18 -16.50 -3.81 26.20
N GLN A 19 -15.60 -3.56 25.24
CA GLN A 19 -14.88 -2.30 25.19
C GLN A 19 -15.95 -1.22 25.10
N ASN A 20 -15.96 -0.33 26.08
CA ASN A 20 -16.77 0.88 26.02
C ASN A 20 -16.52 1.54 24.66
N GLY A 21 -17.57 1.95 23.99
CA GLY A 21 -17.47 2.47 22.64
C GLY A 21 -18.79 2.99 22.12
N ILE A 22 -18.71 3.77 21.05
CA ILE A 22 -19.86 4.39 20.39
C ILE A 22 -19.94 3.94 18.93
N THR A 23 -21.15 3.61 18.48
CA THR A 23 -21.43 3.32 17.07
C THR A 23 -22.33 4.39 16.48
N PHE A 24 -21.95 4.96 15.34
CA PHE A 24 -22.74 5.98 14.64
C PHE A 24 -22.84 5.70 13.14
N LYS A 25 -23.89 6.24 12.52
CA LYS A 25 -24.16 6.11 11.08
C LYS A 25 -23.49 7.23 10.31
N VAL A 26 -22.80 6.88 9.23
CA VAL A 26 -22.08 7.81 8.34
C VAL A 26 -22.86 7.96 7.02
N GLU A 27 -23.23 6.84 6.41
CA GLU A 27 -23.96 6.80 5.14
C GLU A 27 -25.15 5.83 5.17
N LYS A 28 -26.12 6.08 4.29
CA LYS A 28 -27.27 5.20 4.07
C LYS A 28 -26.98 4.28 2.89
N LEU A 29 -26.28 3.19 3.16
CA LEU A 29 -25.91 2.17 2.17
C LEU A 29 -26.59 0.83 2.51
N SER A 30 -26.76 -0.01 1.50
CA SER A 30 -27.24 -1.39 1.69
C SER A 30 -26.22 -2.20 2.49
N LYS A 31 -26.71 -3.20 3.24
CA LYS A 31 -25.81 -4.14 3.93
C LYS A 31 -25.13 -5.06 2.90
N PRO A 32 -23.91 -5.54 3.20
CA PRO A 32 -23.28 -6.60 2.40
C PRO A 32 -24.14 -7.86 2.37
N GLU A 33 -24.10 -8.59 1.26
CA GLU A 33 -24.86 -9.83 1.06
C GLU A 33 -24.15 -11.07 1.62
N LYS A 34 -22.81 -11.04 1.69
CA LYS A 34 -21.98 -12.21 2.00
C LYS A 34 -20.85 -11.88 2.97
N LEU A 35 -20.47 -12.88 3.76
CA LEU A 35 -19.23 -12.85 4.54
C LEU A 35 -18.02 -12.97 3.60
N LEU A 36 -16.93 -12.29 3.96
CA LEU A 36 -15.64 -12.46 3.32
C LEU A 36 -15.03 -13.83 3.64
N HIS A 37 -14.21 -14.33 2.72
CA HIS A 37 -13.46 -15.58 2.89
C HIS A 37 -12.48 -15.46 4.06
N LEU A 38 -12.53 -16.45 4.96
CA LEU A 38 -11.73 -16.51 6.17
C LEU A 38 -10.42 -17.27 5.90
N TYR A 39 -9.32 -16.78 6.48
CA TYR A 39 -8.01 -17.38 6.40
C TYR A 39 -7.51 -17.72 7.79
N SER A 40 -6.88 -18.89 7.94
CA SER A 40 -6.32 -19.33 9.22
C SER A 40 -5.17 -18.42 9.63
N GLN A 41 -4.95 -18.28 10.93
CA GLN A 41 -3.86 -17.48 11.45
C GLN A 41 -2.48 -17.96 10.94
N ASP A 42 -2.28 -19.28 10.81
CA ASP A 42 -1.02 -19.85 10.32
C ASP A 42 -0.76 -19.49 8.86
N ASP A 43 -1.80 -19.55 8.01
CA ASP A 43 -1.67 -19.20 6.59
C ASP A 43 -1.38 -17.71 6.42
N ILE A 44 -1.93 -16.85 7.28
CA ILE A 44 -1.68 -15.41 7.25
C ILE A 44 -0.21 -15.12 7.54
N TYR A 45 0.34 -15.64 8.64
CA TYR A 45 1.75 -15.39 8.98
C TYR A 45 2.71 -15.95 7.92
N LYS A 46 2.43 -17.15 7.38
CA LYS A 46 3.18 -17.70 6.25
C LYS A 46 3.10 -16.79 5.03
N SER A 47 1.90 -16.32 4.69
CA SER A 47 1.70 -15.41 3.54
C SER A 47 2.40 -14.07 3.72
N LEU A 48 2.46 -13.53 4.93
CA LEU A 48 3.25 -12.32 5.23
C LEU A 48 4.75 -12.54 4.99
N ILE A 49 5.28 -13.71 5.37
CA ILE A 49 6.69 -14.09 5.10
C ILE A 49 6.92 -14.21 3.60
N LEU A 50 6.01 -14.87 2.87
CA LEU A 50 6.10 -15.03 1.42
C LEU A 50 6.06 -13.68 0.69
N SER A 51 5.14 -12.80 1.07
CA SER A 51 5.04 -11.46 0.50
C SER A 51 6.31 -10.64 0.74
N TYR A 52 6.94 -10.77 1.90
CA TYR A 52 8.23 -10.14 2.16
C TYR A 52 9.35 -10.70 1.27
N MET A 53 9.32 -12.00 0.97
CA MET A 53 10.25 -12.67 0.06
C MET A 53 9.90 -12.44 -1.43
N ASP A 54 8.81 -11.71 -1.70
CA ASP A 54 8.27 -11.49 -3.04
C ASP A 54 7.96 -12.82 -3.76
N ILE A 55 7.43 -13.80 -3.02
CA ILE A 55 7.06 -15.13 -3.53
C ILE A 55 5.54 -15.26 -3.48
N GLU A 56 4.94 -15.59 -4.62
CA GLU A 56 3.52 -15.88 -4.67
C GLU A 56 3.22 -17.33 -4.22
N PRO A 57 2.13 -17.61 -3.48
CA PRO A 57 1.85 -18.94 -2.94
C PRO A 57 1.79 -20.06 -4.00
N TYR A 58 1.35 -19.75 -5.23
CA TYR A 58 1.30 -20.73 -6.32
C TYR A 58 2.69 -21.14 -6.81
N GLU A 59 3.69 -20.26 -6.68
CA GLU A 59 5.06 -20.51 -7.12
C GLU A 59 5.72 -21.60 -6.29
N ILE A 60 5.41 -21.65 -4.99
CA ILE A 60 5.94 -22.69 -4.08
C ILE A 60 5.64 -24.08 -4.62
N LYS A 61 4.38 -24.34 -4.99
CA LYS A 61 3.97 -25.65 -5.53
C LYS A 61 4.51 -25.89 -6.93
N LYS A 62 4.46 -24.87 -7.80
CA LYS A 62 4.89 -24.99 -9.20
C LYS A 62 6.40 -25.22 -9.33
N LYS A 63 7.19 -24.56 -8.49
CA LYS A 63 8.66 -24.54 -8.54
C LYS A 63 9.32 -25.36 -7.44
N ASN A 64 8.53 -26.04 -6.59
CA ASN A 64 9.00 -26.84 -5.46
C ASN A 64 9.98 -26.08 -4.53
N ILE A 65 9.64 -24.84 -4.18
CA ILE A 65 10.49 -23.96 -3.36
C ILE A 65 10.29 -24.32 -1.88
N GLU A 66 11.37 -24.67 -1.19
CA GLU A 66 11.35 -24.85 0.26
C GLU A 66 11.48 -23.50 0.97
N ILE A 67 10.52 -23.18 1.85
CA ILE A 67 10.45 -21.89 2.53
C ILE A 67 10.78 -22.03 4.02
N PRO A 68 11.86 -21.41 4.50
CA PRO A 68 12.23 -21.39 5.91
C PRO A 68 11.36 -20.40 6.70
N TYR A 69 10.11 -20.77 6.99
CA TYR A 69 9.20 -19.92 7.76
C TYR A 69 9.75 -19.58 9.16
N HIS A 70 10.34 -20.59 9.83
CA HIS A 70 11.05 -20.46 11.11
C HIS A 70 10.32 -19.69 12.22
N ILE A 71 8.99 -19.68 12.21
CA ILE A 71 8.19 -19.05 13.27
C ILE A 71 8.36 -19.86 14.55
N ILE A 72 8.79 -19.22 15.63
CA ILE A 72 9.00 -19.84 16.94
C ILE A 72 7.97 -19.38 17.98
N ALA A 73 7.39 -18.19 17.80
CA ALA A 73 6.32 -17.68 18.65
C ALA A 73 5.47 -16.67 17.88
N LYS A 74 4.21 -16.50 18.29
CA LYS A 74 3.29 -15.49 17.75
C LYS A 74 2.22 -15.12 18.76
N SER A 75 1.62 -13.94 18.59
CA SER A 75 0.49 -13.48 19.40
C SER A 75 -0.74 -14.35 19.20
N GLN A 76 -1.60 -14.44 20.22
CA GLN A 76 -2.96 -14.91 20.02
C GLN A 76 -3.74 -13.89 19.18
N SER A 77 -4.60 -14.38 18.29
CA SER A 77 -5.58 -13.58 17.54
C SER A 77 -6.81 -14.47 17.31
N PRO A 78 -7.93 -13.94 16.81
CA PRO A 78 -9.03 -14.78 16.34
C PRO A 78 -8.53 -15.88 15.39
N ASP A 79 -9.16 -17.06 15.43
CA ASP A 79 -8.76 -18.26 14.68
C ASP A 79 -8.67 -18.02 13.17
N SER A 80 -9.44 -17.06 12.68
CA SER A 80 -9.41 -16.65 11.28
C SER A 80 -9.66 -15.16 11.10
N LEU A 81 -9.05 -14.61 10.05
CA LEU A 81 -9.16 -13.19 9.66
C LEU A 81 -9.46 -13.06 8.17
N VAL A 82 -9.77 -11.84 7.76
CA VAL A 82 -10.04 -11.44 6.37
C VAL A 82 -9.14 -10.26 5.99
N SER A 83 -9.00 -9.99 4.69
CA SER A 83 -8.34 -8.77 4.17
C SER A 83 -6.95 -8.53 4.80
N PHE A 84 -6.09 -9.54 4.74
CA PHE A 84 -4.72 -9.49 5.28
C PHE A 84 -3.69 -9.15 4.19
N GLY A 85 -2.49 -8.76 4.60
CA GLY A 85 -1.35 -8.47 3.73
C GLY A 85 -0.37 -7.50 4.40
N THR A 86 0.56 -6.95 3.63
CA THR A 86 1.52 -5.94 4.12
C THR A 86 0.85 -4.66 4.61
N ASN A 87 -0.38 -4.37 4.18
CA ASN A 87 -1.15 -3.17 4.50
C ASN A 87 -2.56 -3.50 4.97
N SER A 88 -2.68 -4.42 5.94
CA SER A 88 -3.96 -4.99 6.37
C SER A 88 -4.97 -3.92 6.82
N PHE A 89 -4.59 -2.93 7.64
CA PHE A 89 -5.50 -1.87 8.09
C PHE A 89 -6.05 -1.08 6.89
N PHE A 90 -5.16 -0.61 6.01
CA PHE A 90 -5.54 0.13 4.82
C PHE A 90 -6.44 -0.71 3.89
N ASN A 91 -6.04 -1.93 3.57
CA ASN A 91 -6.79 -2.83 2.69
C ASN A 91 -8.13 -3.21 3.30
N GLY A 92 -8.21 -3.35 4.61
CA GLY A 92 -9.46 -3.56 5.34
C GLY A 92 -10.41 -2.38 5.24
N MET A 93 -9.89 -1.14 5.35
CA MET A 93 -10.69 0.06 5.20
C MET A 93 -11.16 0.23 3.75
N TYR A 94 -10.30 -0.08 2.77
CA TYR A 94 -10.69 -0.17 1.36
C TYR A 94 -11.79 -1.21 1.14
N GLN A 95 -11.65 -2.41 1.70
CA GLN A 95 -12.68 -3.46 1.60
C GLN A 95 -14.00 -3.01 2.23
N ALA A 96 -13.94 -2.30 3.37
CA ALA A 96 -15.14 -1.77 4.01
C ALA A 96 -15.81 -0.68 3.17
N TYR A 97 -15.02 0.18 2.54
CA TYR A 97 -15.48 1.20 1.61
C TYR A 97 -16.11 0.61 0.35
N ALA A 98 -15.47 -0.40 -0.26
CA ALA A 98 -15.93 -1.03 -1.48
C ALA A 98 -17.20 -1.87 -1.27
N ASP A 99 -17.28 -2.63 -0.17
CA ASP A 99 -18.39 -3.55 0.12
C ASP A 99 -19.49 -2.94 1.02
N HIS A 100 -19.37 -1.69 1.42
CA HIS A 100 -20.26 -1.01 2.37
C HIS A 100 -20.34 -1.74 3.72
N ARG A 101 -19.19 -2.16 4.26
CA ARG A 101 -19.11 -2.82 5.57
C ARG A 101 -18.91 -1.78 6.68
N PRO A 102 -19.54 -1.95 7.85
CA PRO A 102 -19.17 -1.18 9.03
C PRO A 102 -17.68 -1.36 9.36
N PHE A 103 -17.06 -0.34 9.94
CA PHE A 103 -15.64 -0.40 10.31
C PHE A 103 -15.45 -0.05 11.78
N VAL A 104 -14.55 -0.76 12.44
CA VAL A 104 -14.23 -0.55 13.87
C VAL A 104 -12.85 0.06 13.99
N LEU A 105 -12.72 1.10 14.82
CA LEU A 105 -11.46 1.77 15.14
C LEU A 105 -11.27 1.81 16.65
N SER A 106 -10.05 1.57 17.11
CA SER A 106 -9.67 1.74 18.52
C SER A 106 -8.51 2.73 18.68
N PRO A 107 -8.33 3.32 19.88
CA PRO A 107 -7.20 4.18 20.19
C PRO A 107 -5.85 3.52 19.87
N ASP A 108 -5.70 2.23 20.16
CA ASP A 108 -4.47 1.47 19.90
C ASP A 108 -4.16 1.34 18.40
N MET A 109 -5.18 1.13 17.57
CA MET A 109 -5.00 1.04 16.12
C MET A 109 -4.52 2.38 15.55
N ILE A 110 -5.18 3.47 15.94
CA ILE A 110 -4.80 4.82 15.50
C ILE A 110 -3.41 5.20 16.03
N TRP A 111 -3.13 4.91 17.30
CA TRP A 111 -1.83 5.18 17.90
C TRP A 111 -0.72 4.34 17.27
N LEU A 112 -0.98 3.09 16.88
CA LEU A 112 0.00 2.25 16.19
C LEU A 112 0.34 2.84 14.81
N LEU A 113 -0.64 3.28 14.02
CA LEU A 113 -0.39 3.96 12.74
C LEU A 113 0.51 5.19 12.92
N ILE A 114 0.21 6.04 13.92
CA ILE A 114 1.03 7.21 14.25
C ILE A 114 2.43 6.78 14.69
N SER A 115 2.55 5.75 15.54
CA SER A 115 3.85 5.27 16.03
C SER A 115 4.71 4.71 14.89
N GLN A 116 4.11 4.01 13.93
CA GLN A 116 4.81 3.50 12.76
C GLN A 116 5.20 4.64 11.79
N GLY A 117 4.37 5.66 11.62
CA GLY A 117 4.73 6.87 10.86
C GLY A 117 5.91 7.61 11.49
N PHE A 118 5.94 7.69 12.83
CA PHE A 118 7.08 8.22 13.59
C PHE A 118 8.35 7.38 13.40
N ALA A 119 8.26 6.05 13.52
CA ALA A 119 9.42 5.18 13.30
C ALA A 119 10.00 5.35 11.89
N ARG A 120 9.13 5.52 10.87
CA ARG A 120 9.56 5.82 9.50
C ARG A 120 10.18 7.20 9.36
N HIS A 121 9.69 8.21 10.08
CA HIS A 121 10.35 9.51 10.16
C HIS A 121 11.79 9.36 10.64
N ILE A 122 12.01 8.64 11.74
CA ILE A 122 13.35 8.43 12.28
C ILE A 122 14.24 7.70 11.26
N ASN A 123 13.75 6.64 10.62
CA ASN A 123 14.51 5.87 9.64
C ASN A 123 14.83 6.67 8.36
N ALA A 124 13.85 7.41 7.82
CA ALA A 124 14.01 8.20 6.59
C ALA A 124 14.92 9.42 6.77
N ASN A 125 15.10 9.90 8.00
CA ASN A 125 15.89 11.10 8.31
C ASN A 125 17.23 10.79 8.97
N GLN A 126 17.75 9.55 8.85
CA GLN A 126 19.06 9.17 9.41
C GLN A 126 20.25 9.97 8.83
N GLU A 127 20.16 10.53 7.60
CA GLU A 127 21.23 11.35 6.99
C GLU A 127 20.75 12.62 6.22
N SER A 128 19.50 13.05 6.40
CA SER A 128 18.91 14.29 5.82
C SER A 128 18.90 14.40 4.26
N ILE A 129 17.71 14.09 3.70
CA ILE A 129 17.12 14.67 2.47
C ILE A 129 17.74 14.26 1.11
N ARG A 130 17.04 13.42 0.32
CA ARG A 130 17.29 13.32 -1.15
C ARG A 130 16.07 12.86 -1.98
N ASN A 131 15.24 13.85 -2.31
CA ASN A 131 14.49 14.19 -3.54
C ASN A 131 13.72 13.17 -4.42
N ASN A 132 12.42 13.50 -4.59
CA ASN A 132 11.36 13.40 -5.64
C ASN A 132 11.78 13.35 -7.14
N LEU A 133 10.97 13.07 -8.19
CA LEU A 133 9.55 12.72 -8.50
C LEU A 133 9.47 12.17 -9.98
N VAL A 134 8.28 11.75 -10.41
CA VAL A 134 7.85 11.08 -11.69
C VAL A 134 7.64 12.00 -12.92
N ASP A 135 7.52 11.45 -14.15
CA ASP A 135 6.42 11.77 -15.10
C ASP A 135 6.23 10.76 -16.27
N PHE A 136 5.07 10.80 -16.95
CA PHE A 136 4.47 9.87 -17.93
C PHE A 136 3.87 10.59 -19.18
N SER A 137 3.38 9.87 -20.20
CA SER A 137 2.67 10.47 -21.36
C SER A 137 1.49 9.62 -21.89
N GLY A 138 0.38 10.25 -22.29
CA GLY A 138 -0.79 9.61 -22.92
C GLY A 138 -1.97 10.57 -23.18
N LYS A 139 -3.03 10.07 -23.84
CA LYS A 139 -4.29 10.82 -24.09
C LYS A 139 -5.09 10.96 -22.78
N LEU A 140 -5.74 12.11 -22.57
CA LEU A 140 -6.25 12.51 -21.26
C LEU A 140 -7.78 12.33 -21.14
N SER A 141 -8.23 11.80 -20.01
CA SER A 141 -9.63 11.58 -19.69
C SER A 141 -10.19 12.74 -18.87
N LEU A 142 -11.36 13.26 -19.25
CA LEU A 142 -12.10 14.22 -18.44
C LEU A 142 -13.21 13.44 -17.74
N ILE A 143 -13.17 13.41 -16.40
CA ILE A 143 -14.05 12.56 -15.59
C ILE A 143 -14.91 13.48 -14.72
N VAL A 144 -16.22 13.37 -14.88
CA VAL A 144 -17.20 14.07 -14.04
C VAL A 144 -17.90 13.05 -13.13
N ARG A 145 -17.99 13.39 -11.84
CA ARG A 145 -18.62 12.54 -10.84
C ARG A 145 -20.11 12.85 -10.76
N ALA A 146 -20.94 11.81 -10.83
CA ALA A 146 -22.36 11.90 -10.54
C ALA A 146 -22.68 11.27 -9.18
N ASP A 147 -23.43 11.98 -8.33
CA ASP A 147 -23.79 11.50 -7.00
C ASP A 147 -25.11 10.70 -6.96
N LYS A 148 -25.91 10.78 -8.02
CA LYS A 148 -27.24 10.13 -8.14
C LYS A 148 -27.25 9.01 -9.18
N LYS A 149 -28.23 8.11 -9.07
CA LYS A 149 -28.49 7.08 -10.11
C LYS A 149 -28.94 7.77 -11.39
N LEU A 150 -28.62 7.18 -12.54
CA LEU A 150 -29.06 7.69 -13.83
C LEU A 150 -30.60 7.78 -13.90
N GLU A 151 -31.29 6.84 -13.25
CA GLU A 151 -32.75 6.76 -13.21
C GLU A 151 -33.37 7.57 -12.06
N ASP A 152 -32.58 8.29 -11.26
CA ASP A 152 -33.11 9.15 -10.21
C ASP A 152 -33.85 10.34 -10.84
N PRO A 153 -35.15 10.55 -10.55
CA PRO A 153 -35.94 11.64 -11.16
C PRO A 153 -35.43 13.04 -10.79
N THR A 154 -34.50 13.13 -9.83
CA THR A 154 -33.84 14.38 -9.43
C THR A 154 -32.40 14.49 -9.95
N PHE A 155 -31.96 13.58 -10.82
CA PHE A 155 -30.67 13.67 -11.50
C PHE A 155 -30.68 14.86 -12.47
N SER A 156 -29.87 15.89 -12.19
CA SER A 156 -29.75 17.06 -13.07
C SER A 156 -28.54 16.90 -13.98
N TRP A 157 -28.81 16.84 -15.27
CA TRP A 157 -27.77 16.82 -16.29
C TRP A 157 -27.07 18.17 -16.42
N GLU A 158 -27.82 19.25 -16.17
CA GLU A 158 -27.38 20.64 -16.22
C GLU A 158 -26.28 20.94 -15.19
N GLU A 159 -26.17 20.16 -14.11
CA GLU A 159 -25.09 20.27 -13.12
C GLU A 159 -23.77 19.60 -13.56
N LEU A 160 -23.79 18.73 -14.59
CA LEU A 160 -22.63 17.94 -15.01
C LEU A 160 -21.83 18.63 -16.13
N PHE A 161 -22.49 19.26 -17.10
CA PHE A 161 -21.83 19.87 -18.26
C PHE A 161 -20.85 21.00 -17.90
N PRO A 162 -21.14 21.89 -16.93
CA PRO A 162 -20.19 22.90 -16.48
C PRO A 162 -18.89 22.32 -15.88
N GLN A 163 -18.94 21.09 -15.37
CA GLN A 163 -17.77 20.43 -14.80
C GLN A 163 -16.81 19.94 -15.90
N PHE A 164 -17.35 19.49 -17.03
CA PHE A 164 -16.54 19.15 -18.20
C PHE A 164 -15.89 20.40 -18.79
N THR A 165 -16.64 21.49 -18.97
CA THR A 165 -16.09 22.73 -19.54
C THR A 165 -15.04 23.36 -18.62
N LYS A 166 -15.22 23.29 -17.30
CA LYS A 166 -14.18 23.66 -16.33
C LYS A 166 -12.90 22.85 -16.54
N GLN A 167 -12.98 21.52 -16.61
CA GLN A 167 -11.79 20.70 -16.85
C GLN A 167 -11.17 20.98 -18.23
N ILE A 168 -11.97 21.20 -19.28
CA ILE A 168 -11.47 21.59 -20.61
C ILE A 168 -10.67 22.91 -20.51
N SER A 169 -11.19 23.91 -19.79
CA SER A 169 -10.55 25.22 -19.63
C SER A 169 -9.16 25.15 -18.98
N GLU A 170 -8.92 24.15 -18.13
CA GLU A 170 -7.62 23.91 -17.49
C GLU A 170 -6.56 23.47 -18.51
N TYR A 171 -6.96 22.86 -19.65
CA TYR A 171 -6.03 22.38 -20.69
C TYR A 171 -5.93 23.32 -21.91
N VAL A 172 -7.03 23.94 -22.32
CA VAL A 172 -7.08 24.77 -23.54
C VAL A 172 -7.18 26.27 -23.26
N GLY A 173 -7.22 26.65 -21.98
CA GLY A 173 -7.44 28.02 -21.52
C GLY A 173 -8.90 28.46 -21.58
N ASN A 174 -9.24 29.48 -20.77
CA ASN A 174 -10.61 29.96 -20.64
C ASN A 174 -11.18 30.58 -21.93
N HIS A 175 -10.31 31.07 -22.83
CA HIS A 175 -10.74 31.80 -24.01
C HIS A 175 -11.67 30.98 -24.92
N LEU A 176 -11.32 29.72 -25.20
CA LEU A 176 -12.14 28.86 -26.07
C LEU A 176 -13.49 28.54 -25.40
N THR A 177 -13.47 28.24 -24.11
CA THR A 177 -14.69 27.92 -23.36
C THR A 177 -15.60 29.14 -23.23
N GLU A 178 -15.06 30.33 -22.99
CA GLU A 178 -15.82 31.59 -22.91
C GLU A 178 -16.37 32.01 -24.28
N LEU A 179 -15.60 31.83 -25.36
CA LEU A 179 -16.00 32.19 -26.72
C LEU A 179 -17.19 31.34 -27.21
N LEU A 180 -17.18 30.05 -26.89
CA LEU A 180 -18.19 29.11 -27.36
C LEU A 180 -19.40 28.99 -26.42
N THR A 181 -19.27 29.39 -25.15
CA THR A 181 -20.38 29.38 -24.21
C THR A 181 -21.39 30.46 -24.57
N CYS A 182 -22.67 30.08 -24.74
CA CYS A 182 -23.76 31.04 -24.89
C CYS A 182 -23.87 31.92 -23.64
N ASN A 183 -23.84 33.23 -23.82
CA ASN A 183 -23.96 34.25 -22.77
C ASN A 183 -24.68 35.53 -23.25
N PHE A 184 -25.62 35.36 -24.18
CA PHE A 184 -26.39 36.46 -24.79
C PHE A 184 -27.59 36.86 -23.92
N SER A 185 -28.20 38.01 -24.22
CA SER A 185 -29.38 38.50 -23.51
C SER A 185 -30.60 37.58 -23.60
N THR A 186 -30.61 36.64 -24.55
CA THR A 186 -31.66 35.63 -24.73
C THR A 186 -31.26 34.25 -24.21
N THR A 187 -30.05 34.09 -23.67
CA THR A 187 -29.55 32.80 -23.20
C THR A 187 -30.26 32.37 -21.92
N THR A 188 -30.89 31.20 -21.96
CA THR A 188 -31.39 30.50 -20.78
C THR A 188 -30.44 29.36 -20.39
N SER A 189 -30.77 28.61 -19.33
CA SER A 189 -30.01 27.41 -18.96
C SER A 189 -29.94 26.38 -20.09
N LEU A 190 -30.96 26.30 -20.94
CA LEU A 190 -31.02 25.37 -22.06
C LEU A 190 -29.96 25.71 -23.12
N GLU A 191 -29.93 26.96 -23.60
CA GLU A 191 -28.94 27.39 -24.60
C GLU A 191 -27.52 27.32 -24.05
N LYS A 192 -27.35 27.59 -22.75
CA LYS A 192 -26.06 27.45 -22.08
C LYS A 192 -25.56 26.00 -22.11
N VAL A 193 -26.39 25.04 -21.69
CA VAL A 193 -26.02 23.61 -21.72
C VAL A 193 -25.72 23.13 -23.15
N ALA A 194 -26.55 23.51 -24.13
CA ALA A 194 -26.32 23.15 -25.53
C ALA A 194 -24.95 23.65 -26.05
N SER A 195 -24.55 24.87 -25.64
CA SER A 195 -23.23 25.42 -25.96
C SER A 195 -22.07 24.70 -25.24
N GLU A 196 -22.26 24.27 -23.99
CA GLU A 196 -21.26 23.50 -23.23
C GLU A 196 -21.03 22.11 -23.85
N ILE A 197 -22.09 21.44 -24.32
CA ILE A 197 -21.99 20.18 -25.08
C ILE A 197 -21.29 20.41 -26.43
N THR A 198 -21.52 21.57 -27.07
CA THR A 198 -20.83 21.93 -28.32
C THR A 198 -19.33 22.14 -28.11
N ILE A 199 -18.92 22.70 -26.96
CA ILE A 199 -17.50 22.76 -26.58
C ILE A 199 -16.90 21.36 -26.44
N MET A 200 -17.61 20.43 -25.79
CA MET A 200 -17.17 19.05 -25.67
C MET A 200 -17.02 18.38 -27.05
N GLU A 201 -17.93 18.64 -27.98
CA GLU A 201 -17.87 18.17 -29.37
C GLU A 201 -16.58 18.61 -30.07
N ALA A 202 -16.21 19.89 -29.94
CA ALA A 202 -15.04 20.48 -30.58
C ALA A 202 -13.71 19.85 -30.10
N VAL A 203 -13.65 19.39 -28.85
CA VAL A 203 -12.43 18.85 -28.24
C VAL A 203 -12.40 17.32 -28.11
N LYS A 204 -13.46 16.63 -28.54
CA LYS A 204 -13.58 15.15 -28.50
C LYS A 204 -12.44 14.37 -29.20
N PRO A 205 -11.68 14.89 -30.18
CA PRO A 205 -10.53 14.16 -30.70
C PRO A 205 -9.41 14.03 -29.65
N TYR A 206 -9.34 14.94 -28.68
CA TYR A 206 -8.26 15.02 -27.68
C TYR A 206 -8.63 14.42 -26.33
N PHE A 207 -9.92 14.40 -25.99
CA PHE A 207 -10.43 13.95 -24.69
C PHE A 207 -11.46 12.83 -24.82
N GLU A 208 -11.51 11.95 -23.82
CA GLU A 208 -12.70 11.11 -23.56
C GLU A 208 -13.48 11.71 -22.39
N PHE A 209 -14.82 11.71 -22.50
CA PHE A 209 -15.73 12.24 -21.49
C PHE A 209 -16.41 11.09 -20.76
N ILE A 210 -16.14 10.96 -19.46
CA ILE A 210 -16.66 9.87 -18.63
C ILE A 210 -17.50 10.45 -17.49
N ILE A 211 -18.74 9.99 -17.36
CA ILE A 211 -19.56 10.20 -16.16
C ILE A 211 -19.45 8.95 -15.30
N ILE A 212 -18.88 9.08 -14.10
CA ILE A 212 -18.75 7.96 -13.16
C ILE A 212 -19.66 8.15 -11.95
N ARG A 213 -20.43 7.10 -11.62
CA ARG A 213 -21.15 6.98 -10.36
C ARG A 213 -20.45 5.95 -9.48
N ILE A 214 -19.80 6.39 -8.42
CA ILE A 214 -19.13 5.51 -7.46
C ILE A 214 -20.09 5.26 -6.30
N VAL A 215 -20.63 4.04 -6.19
CA VAL A 215 -21.42 3.60 -5.04
C VAL A 215 -20.48 2.89 -4.07
N CYS A 216 -19.63 3.65 -3.40
CA CYS A 216 -18.70 3.13 -2.38
C CYS A 216 -18.72 4.09 -1.18
N GLY A 217 -18.60 3.55 0.02
CA GLY A 217 -18.71 4.29 1.27
C GLY A 217 -18.78 3.36 2.47
N ILE A 218 -18.42 3.87 3.66
CA ILE A 218 -18.50 3.11 4.91
C ILE A 218 -19.79 3.52 5.64
N PRO A 219 -20.77 2.62 5.84
CA PRO A 219 -22.08 3.02 6.35
C PRO A 219 -22.08 3.38 7.84
N LYS A 220 -21.23 2.74 8.64
CA LYS A 220 -21.19 2.88 10.09
C LYS A 220 -19.77 2.77 10.61
N ILE A 221 -19.47 3.55 11.63
CA ILE A 221 -18.23 3.47 12.38
C ILE A 221 -18.54 3.12 13.82
N THR A 222 -17.73 2.22 14.37
CA THR A 222 -17.65 1.97 15.81
C THR A 222 -16.30 2.48 16.30
N LEU A 223 -16.31 3.41 17.25
CA LEU A 223 -15.13 3.78 18.02
C LEU A 223 -15.14 3.00 19.32
N GLU A 224 -14.15 2.13 19.50
CA GLU A 224 -13.83 1.50 20.78
C GLU A 224 -13.04 2.48 21.67
N GLY A 225 -12.92 2.18 22.95
CA GLY A 225 -12.22 3.01 23.92
C GLY A 225 -13.08 4.14 24.48
N THR A 226 -12.60 4.69 25.59
CA THR A 226 -13.28 5.81 26.28
C THR A 226 -12.86 7.16 25.67
N PRO A 227 -13.64 8.23 25.85
CA PRO A 227 -13.22 9.57 25.46
C PRO A 227 -11.84 9.97 26.02
N GLU A 228 -11.52 9.54 27.24
CA GLU A 228 -10.24 9.78 27.88
C GLU A 228 -9.09 9.09 27.14
N ASP A 229 -9.33 7.90 26.55
CA ASP A 229 -8.33 7.22 25.73
C ASP A 229 -8.07 7.97 24.42
N TRP A 230 -9.12 8.50 23.78
CA TRP A 230 -8.98 9.33 22.58
C TRP A 230 -8.28 10.66 22.87
N GLU A 231 -8.54 11.27 24.03
CA GLU A 231 -7.80 12.46 24.48
C GLU A 231 -6.32 12.15 24.71
N LYS A 232 -5.98 10.99 25.30
CA LYS A 232 -4.58 10.55 25.43
C LYS A 232 -3.91 10.36 24.08
N VAL A 233 -4.59 9.78 23.09
CA VAL A 233 -4.03 9.66 21.72
C VAL A 233 -3.70 11.03 21.14
N LEU A 234 -4.63 11.98 21.24
CA LEU A 234 -4.42 13.37 20.80
C LEU A 234 -3.22 14.02 21.50
N GLN A 235 -3.13 13.92 22.84
CA GLN A 235 -2.02 14.51 23.58
C GLN A 235 -0.68 13.87 23.24
N LYS A 236 -0.63 12.53 23.13
CA LYS A 236 0.58 11.82 22.73
C LYS A 236 1.03 12.20 21.32
N ALA A 237 0.10 12.40 20.38
CA ALA A 237 0.40 12.85 19.04
C ALA A 237 0.99 14.28 19.04
N ARG A 238 0.43 15.20 19.85
CA ARG A 238 0.96 16.56 20.03
C ARG A 238 2.41 16.55 20.53
N SER A 239 2.76 15.68 21.47
CA SER A 239 4.14 15.54 21.96
C SER A 239 5.15 15.13 20.87
N LEU A 240 4.70 14.51 19.76
CA LEU A 240 5.61 14.17 18.66
C LEU A 240 6.13 15.40 17.90
N LYS A 241 5.52 16.58 18.05
CA LYS A 241 5.99 17.85 17.46
C LYS A 241 7.44 18.17 17.83
N GLU A 242 7.86 17.80 19.04
CA GLU A 242 9.23 17.98 19.56
C GLU A 242 10.30 17.30 18.68
N TYR A 243 9.92 16.29 17.90
CA TYR A 243 10.81 15.56 17.00
C TYR A 243 10.80 16.12 15.57
N LYS A 244 10.61 17.44 15.40
CA LYS A 244 10.55 18.13 14.10
C LYS A 244 9.43 17.61 13.18
N LEU A 245 8.32 17.17 13.78
CA LEU A 245 7.16 16.63 13.07
C LEU A 245 5.97 17.60 13.01
N GLU A 246 6.16 18.89 13.31
CA GLU A 246 5.07 19.90 13.26
C GLU A 246 4.26 19.84 11.97
N TRP A 247 4.93 19.68 10.82
CA TRP A 247 4.31 19.60 9.50
C TRP A 247 3.34 18.43 9.35
N TRP A 248 3.56 17.34 10.08
CA TRP A 248 2.74 16.12 10.02
C TRP A 248 1.68 16.14 11.12
N ILE A 249 2.10 16.47 12.35
CA ILE A 249 1.18 16.49 13.49
C ILE A 249 0.12 17.57 13.33
N SER A 250 0.44 18.73 12.72
CA SER A 250 -0.57 19.76 12.41
C SER A 250 -1.68 19.25 11.48
N GLU A 251 -1.40 18.24 10.65
CA GLU A 251 -2.41 17.62 9.77
C GLU A 251 -3.24 16.57 10.50
N LEU A 252 -2.66 15.88 11.50
CA LEU A 252 -3.33 14.84 12.29
C LEU A 252 -4.17 15.41 13.45
N GLU A 253 -3.72 16.51 14.06
CA GLU A 253 -4.33 17.10 15.25
C GLU A 253 -5.83 17.42 15.07
N PRO A 254 -6.27 18.11 13.99
CA PRO A 254 -7.70 18.33 13.74
C PRO A 254 -8.48 17.03 13.57
N LEU A 255 -7.87 15.97 13.02
CA LEU A 255 -8.53 14.68 12.88
C LEU A 255 -8.76 14.07 14.27
N LEU A 256 -7.72 14.02 15.09
CA LEU A 256 -7.77 13.42 16.42
C LEU A 256 -8.74 14.17 17.35
N GLU A 257 -8.91 15.48 17.16
CA GLU A 257 -9.98 16.25 17.81
C GLU A 257 -11.38 15.77 17.40
N GLU A 258 -11.60 15.44 16.12
CA GLU A 258 -12.86 14.84 15.67
C GLU A 258 -13.06 13.42 16.22
N PHE A 259 -12.00 12.62 16.41
CA PHE A 259 -12.10 11.35 17.13
C PHE A 259 -12.55 11.56 18.58
N VAL A 260 -11.98 12.55 19.29
CA VAL A 260 -12.39 12.91 20.66
C VAL A 260 -13.86 13.35 20.69
N LYS A 261 -14.28 14.25 19.80
CA LYS A 261 -15.69 14.71 19.72
C LYS A 261 -16.63 13.53 19.44
N ALA A 262 -16.30 12.69 18.47
CA ALA A 262 -17.11 11.54 18.10
C ALA A 262 -17.23 10.54 19.24
N SER A 263 -16.15 10.29 19.99
CA SER A 263 -16.18 9.41 21.17
C SER A 263 -17.14 9.90 22.28
N LYS A 264 -17.36 11.23 22.35
CA LYS A 264 -18.32 11.89 23.26
C LYS A 264 -19.74 12.00 22.68
N GLY A 265 -20.00 11.39 21.52
CA GLY A 265 -21.31 11.45 20.85
C GLY A 265 -21.52 12.65 19.92
N GLN A 266 -20.52 13.51 19.73
CA GLN A 266 -20.59 14.66 18.83
C GLN A 266 -19.97 14.29 17.48
N VAL A 267 -20.81 13.91 16.51
CA VAL A 267 -20.36 13.31 15.24
C VAL A 267 -20.56 14.28 14.07
N ASP A 268 -19.46 14.73 13.45
CA ASP A 268 -19.49 15.38 12.14
C ASP A 268 -19.52 14.32 11.02
N LYS A 269 -20.70 14.09 10.45
CA LYS A 269 -20.86 13.12 9.36
C LYS A 269 -20.06 13.49 8.11
N SER A 270 -19.82 14.76 7.84
CA SER A 270 -19.07 15.20 6.66
C SER A 270 -17.59 14.80 6.78
N PHE A 271 -17.02 14.98 7.97
CA PHE A 271 -15.68 14.50 8.33
C PHE A 271 -15.56 12.98 8.14
N TRP A 272 -16.48 12.20 8.72
CA TRP A 272 -16.42 10.74 8.63
C TRP A 272 -16.66 10.22 7.21
N ARG A 273 -17.51 10.86 6.40
CA ARG A 273 -17.64 10.53 4.97
C ARG A 273 -16.35 10.77 4.19
N ASN A 274 -15.52 11.70 4.64
CA ASN A 274 -14.23 12.00 4.03
C ASN A 274 -13.08 11.12 4.58
N MET A 275 -13.38 9.96 5.19
CA MET A 275 -12.33 9.10 5.75
C MET A 275 -11.50 8.38 4.70
N PHE A 276 -12.13 7.91 3.63
CA PHE A 276 -11.50 7.10 2.61
C PHE A 276 -12.24 7.32 1.28
N LYS A 277 -11.52 7.65 0.21
CA LYS A 277 -12.07 7.59 -1.15
C LYS A 277 -11.07 6.95 -2.08
N TYR A 278 -11.59 6.21 -3.04
CA TYR A 278 -10.81 5.56 -4.07
C TYR A 278 -11.29 6.01 -5.45
N HIS A 279 -10.39 6.60 -6.23
CA HIS A 279 -10.67 7.07 -7.57
C HIS A 279 -9.96 6.16 -8.57
N SER A 280 -10.72 5.26 -9.18
CA SER A 280 -10.19 4.42 -10.27
C SER A 280 -10.42 5.10 -11.61
N GLN A 281 -9.38 5.63 -12.24
CA GLN A 281 -9.46 6.11 -13.62
C GLN A 281 -9.24 4.91 -14.57
N LYS A 282 -10.22 4.02 -14.62
CA LYS A 282 -10.10 2.68 -15.25
C LYS A 282 -9.75 2.67 -16.75
N GLN A 283 -9.65 3.80 -17.45
CA GLN A 283 -9.44 3.80 -18.91
C GLN A 283 -8.16 4.49 -19.43
N TYR A 284 -7.32 5.15 -18.62
CA TYR A 284 -6.22 5.97 -19.17
C TYR A 284 -4.82 5.81 -18.58
N GLY A 285 -4.57 4.74 -17.82
CA GLY A 285 -3.24 4.53 -17.26
C GLY A 285 -2.81 5.59 -16.22
N ALA A 286 -3.72 6.47 -15.81
CA ALA A 286 -3.54 7.33 -14.65
C ALA A 286 -3.55 6.48 -13.37
N PRO A 287 -2.72 6.82 -12.37
CA PRO A 287 -2.59 6.04 -11.15
C PRO A 287 -3.92 6.00 -10.40
N ASN A 288 -4.20 4.87 -9.73
CA ASN A 288 -5.27 4.84 -8.74
C ASN A 288 -4.96 5.88 -7.66
N ILE A 289 -5.87 6.82 -7.44
CA ILE A 289 -5.72 7.89 -6.45
C ILE A 289 -6.56 7.52 -5.23
N ILE A 290 -5.94 7.52 -4.06
CA ILE A 290 -6.63 7.43 -2.78
C ILE A 290 -6.58 8.79 -2.09
N ASP A 291 -7.72 9.27 -1.61
CA ASP A 291 -7.81 10.46 -0.77
C ASP A 291 -8.67 10.23 0.49
N GLY A 292 -8.94 11.30 1.21
CA GLY A 292 -9.60 11.29 2.51
C GLY A 292 -8.58 11.40 3.63
N TRP A 293 -9.04 11.59 4.86
CA TRP A 293 -8.10 11.84 5.95
C TRP A 293 -7.22 10.64 6.29
N ILE A 294 -7.55 9.41 5.84
CA ILE A 294 -6.73 8.21 6.04
C ILE A 294 -5.29 8.40 5.53
N VAL A 295 -5.10 9.13 4.43
CA VAL A 295 -3.77 9.33 3.82
C VAL A 295 -2.80 10.06 4.75
N LYS A 296 -3.34 10.85 5.70
CA LYS A 296 -2.56 11.60 6.67
C LYS A 296 -1.87 10.69 7.70
N PHE A 297 -2.32 9.45 7.86
CA PHE A 297 -1.66 8.45 8.71
C PHE A 297 -0.43 7.81 8.05
N PHE A 298 -0.18 8.08 6.76
CA PHE A 298 0.94 7.52 5.99
C PHE A 298 1.90 8.61 5.52
N PRO A 299 2.72 9.20 6.43
CA PRO A 299 3.62 10.32 6.09
C PRO A 299 4.78 9.97 5.14
N TYR A 300 5.07 8.68 4.99
CA TYR A 300 6.16 8.17 4.16
C TYR A 300 5.68 7.00 3.31
N ASP A 301 6.24 6.84 2.11
CA ASP A 301 6.03 5.70 1.23
C ASP A 301 6.96 4.52 1.56
N LYS A 302 6.91 3.45 0.77
CA LYS A 302 7.73 2.25 0.99
C LYS A 302 9.23 2.51 0.82
N GLU A 303 9.60 3.52 0.05
CA GLU A 303 10.99 3.94 -0.17
C GLU A 303 11.47 4.97 0.88
N GLY A 304 10.62 5.34 1.85
CA GLY A 304 10.95 6.34 2.86
C GLY A 304 10.88 7.78 2.36
N ARG A 305 10.29 8.03 1.17
CA ARG A 305 10.04 9.37 0.67
C ARG A 305 8.78 9.94 1.31
N ARG A 306 8.77 11.24 1.55
CA ARG A 306 7.67 11.93 2.22
C ARG A 306 6.45 12.03 1.30
N ASN A 307 5.30 11.58 1.77
CA ASN A 307 4.02 11.75 1.10
C ASN A 307 3.49 13.19 1.27
N ASN A 308 2.67 13.64 0.32
CA ASN A 308 2.09 15.00 0.32
C ASN A 308 0.93 15.19 1.32
N LEU A 309 0.47 14.10 1.98
CA LEU A 309 -0.65 14.04 2.93
C LEU A 309 -2.02 14.48 2.37
N LYS A 310 -2.15 14.64 1.05
CA LYS A 310 -3.40 14.99 0.37
C LYS A 310 -3.98 13.79 -0.38
N GLN A 311 -3.12 13.03 -1.05
CA GLN A 311 -3.49 11.83 -1.78
C GLN A 311 -2.31 10.85 -1.86
N LEU A 312 -2.64 9.57 -2.05
CA LEU A 312 -1.68 8.51 -2.32
C LEU A 312 -1.85 8.04 -3.76
N GLU A 313 -0.72 7.90 -4.47
CA GLU A 313 -0.69 7.54 -5.89
C GLU A 313 0.33 6.44 -6.17
N GLY A 314 -0.06 5.45 -6.96
CA GLY A 314 0.82 4.38 -7.41
C GLY A 314 0.93 3.20 -6.43
N ARG A 315 1.73 2.19 -6.79
CA ARG A 315 1.77 0.90 -6.09
C ARG A 315 2.59 0.88 -4.80
N ASN A 316 3.55 1.79 -4.64
CA ASN A 316 4.48 1.81 -3.50
C ASN A 316 4.21 2.97 -2.52
N CYS A 317 3.07 3.67 -2.67
CA CYS A 317 2.72 4.84 -1.86
C CYS A 317 2.46 4.54 -0.39
N LEU A 318 2.27 3.26 -0.04
CA LEU A 318 2.05 2.79 1.32
C LEU A 318 3.26 2.02 1.82
N PRO A 319 3.77 2.35 3.00
CA PRO A 319 4.82 1.57 3.63
C PRO A 319 4.23 0.31 4.26
N ASP A 320 5.02 -0.76 4.41
CA ASP A 320 4.54 -1.99 5.04
C ASP A 320 4.08 -1.72 6.50
N GLU A 321 2.84 -2.08 6.83
CA GLU A 321 2.23 -1.95 8.17
C GLU A 321 2.71 -3.03 9.15
N ILE A 322 3.47 -4.01 8.68
CA ILE A 322 4.24 -4.93 9.53
C ILE A 322 5.66 -4.39 9.65
N VAL A 323 6.03 -3.93 10.85
CA VAL A 323 7.40 -3.53 11.17
C VAL A 323 8.24 -4.75 11.55
N LYS A 324 9.54 -4.67 11.30
CA LYS A 324 10.49 -5.76 11.56
C LYS A 324 11.73 -5.25 12.27
N VAL A 325 12.24 -6.02 13.21
CA VAL A 325 13.45 -5.71 13.97
C VAL A 325 14.30 -6.97 14.10
N ASP A 326 15.58 -6.86 13.75
CA ASP A 326 16.57 -7.92 13.96
C ASP A 326 16.99 -7.96 15.45
N VAL A 327 17.07 -9.16 16.01
CA VAL A 327 17.45 -9.38 17.40
C VAL A 327 18.44 -10.52 17.49
N LYS A 328 19.46 -10.39 18.34
CA LYS A 328 20.37 -11.48 18.68
C LYS A 328 19.94 -12.10 20.02
N TYR A 329 19.62 -13.39 20.02
CA TYR A 329 19.43 -14.16 21.24
C TYR A 329 20.75 -14.82 21.62
N GLN A 330 21.29 -14.56 22.82
CA GLN A 330 22.58 -15.07 23.26
C GLN A 330 22.40 -16.03 24.44
N GLU A 331 22.85 -17.27 24.27
CA GLU A 331 23.02 -18.22 25.38
C GLU A 331 24.48 -18.11 25.87
N VAL A 332 24.67 -17.72 27.13
CA VAL A 332 26.00 -17.57 27.73
C VAL A 332 26.31 -18.79 28.59
N TYR A 333 27.35 -19.52 28.21
CA TYR A 333 27.93 -20.64 28.95
C TYR A 333 29.28 -20.23 29.54
N THR A 334 29.85 -21.05 30.43
CA THR A 334 31.10 -20.76 31.13
C THR A 334 32.26 -20.36 30.21
N ASP A 335 32.38 -21.02 29.04
CA ASP A 335 33.50 -20.81 28.10
C ASP A 335 33.05 -20.36 26.69
N ALA A 336 31.75 -20.13 26.47
CA ALA A 336 31.23 -19.84 25.13
C ALA A 336 29.95 -19.00 25.16
N VAL A 337 29.75 -18.17 24.12
CA VAL A 337 28.48 -17.52 23.83
C VAL A 337 27.95 -18.09 22.53
N LYS A 338 26.71 -18.61 22.56
CA LYS A 338 26.01 -19.07 21.36
C LYS A 338 24.98 -18.02 20.96
N GLU A 339 25.17 -17.40 19.80
CA GLU A 339 24.21 -16.45 19.24
C GLU A 339 23.22 -17.14 18.31
N THR A 340 21.92 -16.87 18.48
CA THR A 340 20.86 -17.21 17.55
C THR A 340 20.24 -15.91 17.02
N PRO A 341 20.37 -15.61 15.72
CA PRO A 341 19.75 -14.43 15.13
C PRO A 341 18.24 -14.66 14.94
N LEU A 342 17.45 -13.69 15.38
CA LEU A 342 15.99 -13.66 15.35
C LEU A 342 15.50 -12.42 14.62
N GLU A 343 14.24 -12.46 14.18
CA GLU A 343 13.49 -11.30 13.70
C GLU A 343 12.16 -11.20 14.43
N PHE A 344 11.83 -10.00 14.91
CA PHE A 344 10.53 -9.67 15.50
C PHE A 344 9.70 -8.92 14.48
N TRP A 345 8.48 -9.39 14.23
CA TRP A 345 7.54 -8.78 13.29
C TRP A 345 6.30 -8.36 14.06
N ALA A 346 5.80 -7.15 13.84
CA ALA A 346 4.60 -6.66 14.54
C ALA A 346 3.82 -5.65 13.70
N GLY A 347 2.49 -5.65 13.81
CA GLY A 347 1.63 -4.70 13.10
C GLY A 347 0.23 -5.23 12.87
N PHE A 348 -0.44 -4.74 11.84
CA PHE A 348 -1.77 -5.22 11.46
C PHE A 348 -1.67 -6.51 10.64
N ILE A 349 -2.21 -7.61 11.17
CA ILE A 349 -2.14 -8.94 10.57
C ILE A 349 -3.37 -9.32 9.75
N GLY A 350 -4.44 -8.53 9.81
CA GLY A 350 -5.71 -8.78 9.13
C GLY A 350 -6.87 -8.12 9.84
N LEU A 351 -8.10 -8.48 9.46
CA LEU A 351 -9.33 -7.99 10.07
C LEU A 351 -10.17 -9.12 10.59
N GLU A 352 -10.71 -8.95 11.78
CA GLU A 352 -11.80 -9.78 12.29
C GLU A 352 -13.10 -9.31 11.65
N GLN A 353 -13.88 -10.25 11.12
CA GLN A 353 -15.19 -9.98 10.56
C GLN A 353 -16.27 -10.44 11.54
N ASN A 354 -17.13 -9.51 11.96
CA ASN A 354 -18.28 -9.86 12.79
C ASN A 354 -19.37 -10.53 11.93
N SER A 355 -19.71 -11.77 12.25
CA SER A 355 -20.69 -12.56 11.49
C SER A 355 -22.13 -12.03 11.54
N LYS A 356 -22.48 -11.21 12.54
CA LYS A 356 -23.84 -10.69 12.74
C LYS A 356 -24.08 -9.36 12.03
N ASN A 357 -23.10 -8.47 12.04
CA ASN A 357 -23.26 -7.11 11.53
C ASN A 357 -22.28 -6.76 10.38
N PHE A 358 -21.45 -7.71 9.96
CA PHE A 358 -20.45 -7.58 8.89
C PHE A 358 -19.34 -6.55 9.17
N ALA A 359 -19.25 -6.04 10.40
CA ALA A 359 -18.22 -5.08 10.76
C ALA A 359 -16.83 -5.70 10.61
N LEU A 360 -15.90 -4.92 10.04
CA LEU A 360 -14.50 -5.28 9.96
C LEU A 360 -13.73 -4.54 11.05
N ARG A 361 -12.97 -5.28 11.85
CA ARG A 361 -12.13 -4.78 12.94
C ARG A 361 -10.68 -5.16 12.70
N PRO A 362 -9.76 -4.21 12.44
CA PRO A 362 -8.34 -4.47 12.35
C PRO A 362 -7.78 -5.22 13.57
N GLN A 363 -6.88 -6.16 13.34
CA GLN A 363 -6.23 -6.94 14.39
C GLN A 363 -4.73 -6.68 14.38
N ILE A 364 -4.21 -6.27 15.54
CA ILE A 364 -2.78 -6.10 15.78
C ILE A 364 -2.23 -7.45 16.24
N GLY A 365 -1.10 -7.86 15.67
CA GLY A 365 -0.41 -9.11 16.03
C GLY A 365 1.09 -8.99 15.91
N TRP A 366 1.78 -10.03 16.38
CA TRP A 366 3.23 -10.14 16.31
C TRP A 366 3.69 -11.58 16.11
N MET A 367 4.87 -11.77 15.52
CA MET A 367 5.57 -13.04 15.49
C MET A 367 7.07 -12.89 15.74
N VAL A 368 7.68 -13.94 16.27
CA VAL A 368 9.12 -14.11 16.39
C VAL A 368 9.51 -15.27 15.49
N ARG A 369 10.53 -15.06 14.65
CA ARG A 369 11.12 -16.10 13.82
C ARG A 369 12.63 -16.14 13.96
N LYS A 370 13.24 -17.29 13.67
CA LYS A 370 14.70 -17.31 13.45
C LYS A 370 14.99 -16.60 12.14
N LYS A 371 15.99 -15.72 12.16
CA LYS A 371 16.41 -14.99 10.97
C LYS A 371 17.04 -15.98 9.99
N ASP A 372 16.64 -15.89 8.73
CA ASP A 372 17.26 -16.63 7.64
C ASP A 372 18.60 -15.96 7.27
N VAL A 373 19.65 -16.24 8.05
CA VAL A 373 20.97 -15.60 7.88
C VAL A 373 21.70 -16.04 6.63
N ASN A 374 21.40 -17.23 6.11
CA ASN A 374 21.98 -17.73 4.87
C ASN A 374 21.19 -17.27 3.64
N ASN A 375 20.09 -16.53 3.84
CA ASN A 375 19.12 -16.19 2.80
C ASN A 375 18.65 -17.42 2.03
N ASP A 376 18.51 -18.57 2.70
CA ASP A 376 18.14 -19.86 2.11
C ASP A 376 16.84 -19.75 1.31
N GLY A 377 15.87 -18.99 1.82
CA GLY A 377 14.62 -18.75 1.12
C GLY A 377 14.76 -17.93 -0.16
N LEU A 378 15.59 -16.87 -0.14
CA LEU A 378 15.90 -16.08 -1.35
C LEU A 378 16.73 -16.91 -2.35
N LYS A 379 17.68 -17.69 -1.85
CA LYS A 379 18.50 -18.60 -2.66
C LYS A 379 17.65 -19.67 -3.34
N ASN A 380 16.70 -20.27 -2.63
CA ASN A 380 15.77 -21.24 -3.20
C ASN A 380 14.90 -20.61 -4.29
N LYS A 381 14.42 -19.38 -4.08
CA LYS A 381 13.68 -18.63 -5.11
C LYS A 381 14.55 -18.35 -6.34
N LEU A 382 15.74 -17.78 -6.15
CA LEU A 382 16.66 -17.43 -7.24
C LEU A 382 17.12 -18.68 -8.01
N ASN A 383 17.39 -19.80 -7.33
CA ASN A 383 17.67 -21.08 -7.97
C ASN A 383 16.51 -21.53 -8.87
N ALA A 384 15.27 -21.43 -8.39
CA ALA A 384 14.11 -21.80 -9.17
C ALA A 384 13.89 -20.86 -10.37
N ASP A 385 14.09 -19.55 -10.18
CA ASP A 385 13.94 -18.55 -11.24
C ASP A 385 15.04 -18.66 -12.30
N ALA A 386 16.27 -18.98 -11.89
CA ALA A 386 17.43 -19.15 -12.76
C ALA A 386 17.24 -20.26 -13.80
N GLN A 387 16.41 -21.26 -13.50
CA GLN A 387 16.21 -22.45 -14.32
C GLN A 387 14.93 -22.43 -15.15
N ASN A 388 14.08 -21.43 -14.95
CA ASN A 388 12.78 -21.33 -15.60
C ASN A 388 12.91 -20.85 -17.05
N ASP A 389 12.29 -21.56 -18.00
CA ASP A 389 12.27 -21.24 -19.42
C ASP A 389 10.88 -20.76 -19.86
N GLY A 390 10.78 -19.49 -20.26
CA GLY A 390 9.53 -18.88 -20.69
C GLY A 390 9.63 -17.37 -20.96
N TRP A 391 8.63 -16.80 -21.63
CA TRP A 391 8.58 -15.35 -21.85
C TRP A 391 8.36 -14.63 -20.51
N GLY A 392 9.32 -13.77 -20.12
CA GLY A 392 9.34 -13.13 -18.79
C GLY A 392 9.94 -13.97 -17.65
N SER A 393 10.57 -15.12 -17.96
CA SER A 393 11.31 -15.96 -17.00
C SER A 393 12.76 -15.50 -16.80
N GLY A 394 13.43 -16.05 -15.79
CA GLY A 394 14.76 -15.64 -15.34
C GLY A 394 14.72 -14.74 -14.11
N ILE A 395 15.90 -14.39 -13.62
CA ILE A 395 16.06 -13.50 -12.46
C ILE A 395 15.96 -12.05 -12.95
N ASN A 396 14.95 -11.32 -12.47
CA ASN A 396 14.72 -9.92 -12.81
C ASN A 396 14.74 -9.08 -11.52
N ILE A 397 15.75 -8.24 -11.36
CA ILE A 397 15.97 -7.52 -10.09
C ILE A 397 16.32 -6.05 -10.32
N ARG A 398 15.89 -5.19 -9.39
CA ARG A 398 16.30 -3.78 -9.33
C ARG A 398 17.06 -3.53 -8.04
N VAL A 399 18.29 -3.05 -8.13
CA VAL A 399 19.23 -3.05 -7.01
C VAL A 399 20.05 -1.77 -6.93
N LYS A 400 20.49 -1.40 -5.72
CA LYS A 400 21.50 -0.37 -5.53
C LYS A 400 22.91 -0.92 -5.73
N GLU A 401 23.14 -2.14 -5.24
CA GLU A 401 24.42 -2.85 -5.27
C GLU A 401 24.20 -4.30 -5.74
N PHE A 402 25.24 -4.94 -6.27
CA PHE A 402 25.13 -6.31 -6.78
C PHE A 402 24.82 -7.32 -5.65
N PRO A 403 23.76 -8.15 -5.77
CA PRO A 403 23.46 -9.15 -4.75
C PRO A 403 24.48 -10.30 -4.78
N THR A 404 25.32 -10.38 -3.77
CA THR A 404 26.36 -11.44 -3.66
C THR A 404 25.77 -12.85 -3.62
N VAL A 405 24.52 -13.01 -3.17
CA VAL A 405 23.79 -14.30 -3.20
C VAL A 405 23.69 -14.90 -4.61
N LEU A 406 23.72 -14.08 -5.67
CA LEU A 406 23.75 -14.58 -7.05
C LEU A 406 25.02 -15.38 -7.36
N LEU A 407 26.14 -15.05 -6.70
CA LEU A 407 27.43 -15.74 -6.88
C LEU A 407 27.43 -17.19 -6.37
N GLU A 408 26.42 -17.57 -5.60
CA GLU A 408 26.25 -18.94 -5.12
C GLU A 408 25.50 -19.83 -6.12
N LEU A 409 24.92 -19.25 -7.17
CA LEU A 409 24.25 -19.97 -8.25
C LEU A 409 25.29 -20.52 -9.23
N LYS A 410 25.08 -21.76 -9.69
CA LYS A 410 25.98 -22.39 -10.68
C LYS A 410 25.67 -21.97 -12.11
N GLU A 411 24.38 -21.82 -12.42
CA GLU A 411 23.89 -21.55 -13.76
C GLU A 411 22.64 -20.69 -13.70
N ILE A 412 22.58 -19.69 -14.58
CA ILE A 412 21.45 -18.77 -14.73
C ILE A 412 21.16 -18.62 -16.22
N LYS A 413 19.96 -19.02 -16.65
CA LYS A 413 19.59 -18.90 -18.06
C LYS A 413 19.37 -17.45 -18.48
N ARG A 414 18.70 -16.67 -17.63
CA ARG A 414 18.50 -15.24 -17.87
C ARG A 414 18.62 -14.42 -16.59
N LEU A 415 19.46 -13.39 -16.64
CA LEU A 415 19.69 -12.44 -15.55
C LEU A 415 19.51 -11.02 -16.05
N ASP A 416 18.48 -10.33 -15.57
CA ASP A 416 18.19 -8.94 -15.89
C ASP A 416 18.34 -8.10 -14.60
N ILE A 417 19.29 -7.17 -14.59
CA ILE A 417 19.60 -6.31 -13.43
C ILE A 417 19.44 -4.83 -13.80
N GLN A 418 18.57 -4.13 -13.08
CA GLN A 418 18.45 -2.69 -13.13
C GLN A 418 19.13 -2.04 -11.92
N PHE A 419 20.28 -1.40 -12.15
CA PHE A 419 20.96 -0.62 -11.11
C PHE A 419 20.28 0.74 -10.93
N ILE A 420 20.08 1.15 -9.68
CA ILE A 420 19.55 2.48 -9.34
C ILE A 420 20.52 3.58 -9.80
N ASP A 421 21.82 3.34 -9.67
CA ASP A 421 22.86 4.30 -10.05
C ASP A 421 23.88 3.68 -11.01
N LYS A 422 25.02 3.21 -10.49
CA LYS A 422 26.14 2.70 -11.26
C LYS A 422 26.05 1.18 -11.38
N ILE A 423 26.28 0.66 -12.58
CA ILE A 423 26.49 -0.78 -12.76
C ILE A 423 27.83 -1.12 -12.12
N ASP A 424 27.77 -1.97 -11.11
CA ASP A 424 28.94 -2.54 -10.46
C ASP A 424 28.76 -4.06 -10.40
N ILE A 425 29.61 -4.78 -11.13
CA ILE A 425 29.56 -6.23 -11.27
C ILE A 425 30.88 -6.80 -10.74
N PRO A 426 30.85 -7.68 -9.72
CA PRO A 426 32.06 -8.31 -9.19
C PRO A 426 32.69 -9.28 -10.20
N ASP A 427 34.01 -9.44 -10.17
CA ASP A 427 34.73 -10.35 -11.09
C ASP A 427 34.29 -11.81 -10.89
N GLU A 428 33.89 -12.16 -9.67
CA GLU A 428 33.40 -13.48 -9.29
C GLU A 428 32.18 -13.94 -10.10
N ILE A 429 31.46 -13.03 -10.78
CA ILE A 429 30.38 -13.39 -11.68
C ILE A 429 30.83 -14.34 -12.80
N SER A 430 32.12 -14.31 -13.17
CA SER A 430 32.70 -15.20 -14.19
C SER A 430 32.67 -16.69 -13.78
N LYS A 431 32.39 -16.99 -12.51
CA LYS A 431 32.26 -18.36 -12.00
C LYS A 431 30.87 -18.95 -12.29
N ILE A 432 29.91 -18.13 -12.70
CA ILE A 432 28.54 -18.54 -12.97
C ILE A 432 28.37 -18.72 -14.48
N LYS A 433 27.74 -19.82 -14.91
CA LYS A 433 27.31 -19.95 -16.29
C LYS A 433 26.05 -19.10 -16.51
N ILE A 434 26.15 -18.03 -17.29
CA ILE A 434 25.01 -17.16 -17.62
C ILE A 434 24.75 -17.22 -19.12
N GLU A 435 23.54 -17.59 -19.54
CA GLU A 435 23.22 -17.67 -20.98
C GLU A 435 22.87 -16.27 -21.55
N SER A 436 22.04 -15.50 -20.84
CA SER A 436 21.68 -14.13 -21.21
C SER A 436 21.76 -13.17 -20.02
N LEU A 437 22.43 -12.03 -20.21
CA LEU A 437 22.62 -10.99 -19.20
C LEU A 437 22.18 -9.63 -19.73
N THR A 438 21.15 -9.04 -19.11
CA THR A 438 20.73 -7.66 -19.40
C THR A 438 21.04 -6.74 -18.23
N LEU A 439 21.77 -5.64 -18.47
CA LEU A 439 22.12 -4.66 -17.45
C LEU A 439 21.60 -3.26 -17.82
N TYR A 440 21.01 -2.57 -16.85
CA TYR A 440 20.61 -1.17 -16.96
C TYR A 440 21.24 -0.33 -15.86
N GLY A 441 21.80 0.83 -16.21
CA GLY A 441 22.41 1.76 -15.26
C GLY A 441 23.60 2.54 -15.83
N LYS A 442 24.20 3.41 -15.01
CA LYS A 442 25.37 4.21 -15.41
C LYS A 442 26.62 3.34 -15.46
N ILE A 443 27.32 3.34 -16.58
CA ILE A 443 28.58 2.60 -16.75
C ILE A 443 29.47 3.29 -17.78
N THR A 444 30.79 3.16 -17.62
CA THR A 444 31.76 3.65 -18.60
C THR A 444 31.93 2.65 -19.75
N LYS A 445 32.48 3.10 -20.88
CA LYS A 445 32.84 2.21 -21.99
C LYS A 445 33.83 1.11 -21.55
N GLU A 446 34.80 1.46 -20.72
CA GLU A 446 35.76 0.52 -20.13
C GLU A 446 35.05 -0.54 -19.27
N GLY A 447 34.06 -0.13 -18.47
CA GLY A 447 33.24 -1.06 -17.68
C GLY A 447 32.45 -2.05 -18.54
N ILE A 448 31.89 -1.59 -19.67
CA ILE A 448 31.19 -2.45 -20.64
C ILE A 448 32.15 -3.51 -21.20
N GLU A 449 33.34 -3.11 -21.66
CA GLU A 449 34.32 -4.03 -22.23
C GLU A 449 34.87 -5.00 -21.18
N ARG A 450 35.07 -4.55 -19.93
CA ARG A 450 35.41 -5.45 -18.81
C ARG A 450 34.36 -6.55 -18.64
N ILE A 451 33.06 -6.21 -18.61
CA ILE A 451 31.98 -7.19 -18.42
C ILE A 451 31.95 -8.20 -19.58
N LYS A 452 32.05 -7.74 -20.83
CA LYS A 452 32.12 -8.64 -21.99
C LYS A 452 33.31 -9.60 -21.94
N LYS A 453 34.45 -9.13 -21.43
CA LYS A 453 35.65 -9.97 -21.26
C LYS A 453 35.49 -10.99 -20.12
N LEU A 454 34.79 -10.62 -19.05
CA LEU A 454 34.52 -11.52 -17.91
C LEU A 454 33.56 -12.66 -18.27
N LEU A 455 32.66 -12.43 -19.21
CA LEU A 455 31.58 -13.35 -19.59
C LEU A 455 31.55 -13.54 -21.12
N PRO A 456 32.57 -14.16 -21.73
CA PRO A 456 32.72 -14.25 -23.18
C PRO A 456 31.64 -15.08 -23.87
N ASP A 457 31.04 -16.04 -23.15
CA ASP A 457 30.06 -17.00 -23.68
C ASP A 457 28.60 -16.61 -23.37
N THR A 458 28.37 -15.38 -22.88
CA THR A 458 27.04 -14.87 -22.48
C THR A 458 26.48 -13.88 -23.50
N ASP A 459 25.18 -13.96 -23.82
CA ASP A 459 24.48 -12.91 -24.58
C ASP A 459 24.27 -11.67 -23.71
N ILE A 460 25.14 -10.66 -23.84
CA ILE A 460 25.16 -9.47 -22.99
C ILE A 460 24.50 -8.28 -23.67
N LYS A 461 23.50 -7.70 -23.01
CA LYS A 461 22.84 -6.44 -23.41
C LYS A 461 22.99 -5.41 -22.30
N ILE A 462 23.63 -4.28 -22.59
CA ILE A 462 23.80 -3.18 -21.63
C ILE A 462 23.15 -1.93 -22.20
N ASN A 463 22.17 -1.37 -21.48
CA ASN A 463 21.43 -0.16 -21.88
C ASN A 463 20.84 -0.22 -23.32
N GLY A 464 20.47 -1.42 -23.81
CA GLY A 464 19.64 -1.59 -25.00
C GLY A 464 20.33 -1.41 -26.37
N SER A 465 21.53 -1.95 -26.60
CA SER A 465 22.25 -1.81 -27.88
C SER A 465 21.62 -2.56 -29.08
N ARG A 466 20.55 -1.99 -29.68
CA ARG A 466 20.37 -1.64 -31.12
C ARG A 466 19.00 -0.96 -31.40
N GLY A 467 19.05 0.35 -31.69
CA GLY A 467 18.36 1.02 -32.82
C GLY A 467 16.85 1.39 -32.75
N GLY A 468 16.56 2.65 -32.39
CA GLY A 468 15.28 3.38 -32.63
C GLY A 468 14.23 3.19 -31.54
N ILE A 469 13.75 4.19 -30.81
CA ILE A 469 13.35 5.55 -31.18
C ILE A 469 13.69 6.54 -30.06
N ASN A 470 14.29 7.65 -30.48
CA ASN A 470 14.39 9.00 -29.93
C ASN A 470 14.17 9.26 -28.43
N SER A 471 15.26 9.76 -27.84
CA SER A 471 15.34 10.93 -26.97
C SER A 471 14.04 11.71 -26.72
N LEU A 472 13.69 11.84 -25.44
CA LEU A 472 13.66 13.09 -24.66
C LEU A 472 13.58 12.60 -23.20
N ILE A 473 14.40 13.06 -22.27
CA ILE A 473 14.14 14.26 -21.47
C ILE A 473 15.42 14.63 -20.70
N ALA A 474 15.67 15.94 -20.62
CA ALA A 474 16.12 16.62 -19.43
C ALA A 474 15.38 17.97 -19.38
N PRO A 475 15.17 18.59 -18.21
CA PRO A 475 14.82 18.05 -16.89
C PRO A 475 13.31 17.77 -16.74
#